data_AF-A0A3S1FEH4-F1
#
_entry.id   AF-A0A3S1FEH4-F1
#
_cell.length_a   1.000
_cell.length_b   1.000
_cell.length_c   1.000
_cell.angle_alpha   90.00
_cell.angle_beta   90.00
_cell.angle_gamma   90.00
#
_symmetry.space_group_name_H-M   'P 1'
#
loop_
_entity.id
_entity.type
_entity.pdbx_description
1 polymer ?
#
loop_
_entity_poly.entity_id
_entity_poly.type
_entity_poly.pdbx_seq_one_letter_code
_entity_poly.pdbx_strand_id
1 'polypeptide(L)' 'MKSRCEVAVLAAVLLTVASAAQAGDAAARRIIGFSPDGNYFAFEQYGTLDAGVSDSGWSEIDISDTRSDEFVGGKPIR' A
#
# COMPACT_ATOMS: atom_id res chain seq x y z
N MET A 1 -34.03 1.36 32.99
CA MET A 1 -32.92 0.40 33.21
C MET A 1 -32.53 -0.33 31.91
N LYS A 2 -33.47 -0.83 31.11
CA LYS A 2 -33.21 -1.49 29.80
C LYS A 2 -32.38 -0.67 28.80
N SER A 3 -32.69 0.62 28.61
CA SER A 3 -31.95 1.48 27.65
C SER A 3 -30.48 1.74 28.00
N ARG A 4 -30.08 1.54 29.27
CA ARG A 4 -28.67 1.68 29.69
C ARG A 4 -27.85 0.42 29.35
N CYS A 5 -28.49 -0.75 29.33
CA CYS A 5 -27.86 -1.99 28.89
C CYS A 5 -27.69 -2.02 27.37
N GLU A 6 -28.66 -1.54 26.61
CA GLU A 6 -28.57 -1.48 25.14
C GLU A 6 -27.42 -0.58 24.68
N VAL A 7 -27.26 0.59 25.31
CA VAL A 7 -26.12 1.49 25.05
C VAL A 7 -24.79 0.84 25.42
N ALA A 8 -24.72 0.11 26.53
CA ALA A 8 -23.50 -0.58 26.95
C ALA A 8 -23.11 -1.71 25.99
N VAL A 9 -24.09 -2.47 25.48
CA VAL A 9 -23.86 -3.53 24.48
C VAL A 9 -23.41 -2.94 23.15
N LEU A 10 -24.06 -1.86 22.69
CA LEU A 10 -23.67 -1.19 21.45
C LEU A 10 -22.24 -0.63 21.53
N ALA A 11 -21.89 -0.02 22.68
CA ALA A 11 -20.54 0.48 22.93
C ALA A 11 -19.49 -0.63 22.96
N ALA A 12 -19.80 -1.78 23.58
CA ALA A 12 -18.91 -2.93 23.60
C ALA A 12 -18.68 -3.52 22.20
N VAL A 13 -19.73 -3.59 21.37
CA VAL A 13 -19.61 -4.03 19.97
C VAL A 13 -18.72 -3.07 19.18
N LEU A 14 -18.97 -1.76 19.25
CA LEU A 14 -18.16 -0.77 18.53
C LEU A 14 -16.67 -0.82 18.91
N LEU A 15 -16.35 -1.10 20.18
CA LEU A 15 -14.97 -1.27 20.64
C LEU A 15 -14.28 -2.51 20.04
N THR A 16 -15.02 -3.59 19.75
CA THR A 16 -14.46 -4.80 19.12
C THR A 16 -14.25 -4.65 17.61
N VAL A 17 -15.11 -3.89 16.92
CA VAL A 17 -15.01 -3.66 15.46
C VAL A 17 -13.94 -2.63 15.11
N ALA A 18 -13.53 -1.80 16.07
CA ALA A 18 -12.42 -0.86 15.92
C ALA A 18 -11.02 -1.52 15.97
N SER A 19 -10.94 -2.84 16.20
CA SER A 19 -9.66 -3.55 16.36
C SER A 19 -9.03 -3.92 15.01
N ALA A 20 -7.78 -3.49 14.85
CA ALA A 20 -6.82 -3.83 13.79
C ALA A 20 -7.09 -3.23 12.39
N ALA A 21 -6.95 -1.90 12.29
CA ALA A 21 -6.40 -1.35 11.06
C ALA A 21 -4.93 -1.81 10.97
N GLN A 22 -4.68 -2.85 10.19
CA GLN A 22 -3.33 -3.27 9.86
C GLN A 22 -2.85 -2.32 8.77
N ALA A 23 -2.06 -1.31 9.15
CA ALA A 23 -1.34 -0.52 8.17
C ALA A 23 -0.40 -1.49 7.45
N GLY A 24 -0.61 -1.71 6.15
CA GLY A 24 0.33 -2.48 5.34
C GLY A 24 1.69 -1.79 5.40
N ASP A 25 2.75 -2.54 5.69
CA ASP A 25 4.10 -2.02 5.56
C ASP A 25 4.29 -1.56 4.10
N ALA A 26 4.90 -0.39 3.93
CA ALA A 26 5.25 0.07 2.60
C ALA A 26 6.22 -0.95 1.96
N ALA A 27 6.05 -1.21 0.67
CA ALA A 27 7.00 -2.01 -0.10
C ALA A 27 8.42 -1.45 0.06
N ALA A 28 9.42 -2.34 0.12
CA ALA A 28 10.80 -1.92 0.01
C ALA A 28 11.03 -1.29 -1.37
N ARG A 29 11.92 -0.29 -1.45
CA ARG A 29 12.18 0.45 -2.69
C ARG A 29 13.67 0.56 -2.97
N ARG A 30 14.05 0.33 -4.23
CA ARG A 30 15.39 0.60 -4.77
C ARG A 30 15.30 1.70 -5.82
N ILE A 31 16.05 2.78 -5.62
CA ILE A 31 16.11 3.88 -6.57
C ILE A 31 17.01 3.50 -7.75
N ILE A 32 16.50 3.64 -8.96
CA ILE A 32 17.29 3.48 -10.20
C ILE A 32 17.84 4.86 -10.59
N GLY A 33 17.00 5.89 -10.55
CA GLY A 33 17.40 7.29 -10.70
C GLY A 33 16.68 8.02 -11.83
N PHE A 34 17.23 9.17 -12.20
CA PHE A 34 16.71 9.99 -13.28
C PHE A 34 17.30 9.59 -14.63
N SER A 35 16.54 9.81 -15.70
CA SER A 35 17.08 9.81 -17.06
C SER A 35 18.11 10.95 -17.24
N PRO A 36 19.03 10.86 -18.22
CA PRO A 36 20.05 11.89 -18.44
C PRO A 36 19.50 13.30 -18.67
N ASP A 37 18.28 13.41 -19.21
CA ASP A 37 17.55 14.65 -19.45
C ASP A 37 16.60 15.03 -18.30
N GLY A 38 16.48 14.20 -17.26
CA GLY A 38 15.65 14.45 -16.09
C GLY A 38 14.14 14.30 -16.32
N ASN A 39 13.70 13.90 -17.53
CA ASN A 39 12.28 13.77 -17.86
C ASN A 39 11.63 12.53 -17.23
N TYR A 40 12.42 11.53 -16.82
CA TYR A 40 11.91 10.30 -16.20
C TYR A 40 12.61 10.00 -14.88
N PHE A 41 11.86 9.47 -13.92
CA PHE A 41 12.38 8.90 -12.69
C PHE A 41 11.96 7.43 -12.58
N ALA A 42 12.93 6.55 -12.32
CA ALA A 42 12.70 5.12 -12.21
C ALA A 42 13.05 4.57 -10.82
N PHE A 43 12.23 3.64 -10.33
CA PHE A 43 12.47 2.91 -9.10
C PHE A 43 11.89 1.49 -9.19
N GLU A 44 12.47 0.58 -8.42
CA GLU A 44 11.93 -0.75 -8.20
C GLU A 44 11.25 -0.77 -6.83
N GLN A 45 10.07 -1.37 -6.75
CA GLN A 45 9.37 -1.70 -5.52
C GLN A 45 9.22 -3.22 -5.41
N TYR A 46 9.45 -3.74 -4.22
CA TYR A 46 9.42 -5.17 -3.98
C TYR A 46 9.03 -5.49 -2.54
N GLY A 47 8.51 -6.68 -2.33
CA GLY A 47 8.09 -7.12 -1.00
C GLY A 47 7.53 -8.53 -1.03
N THR A 48 6.89 -8.92 0.07
CA THR A 48 6.14 -10.16 0.17
C THR A 48 4.66 -9.85 -0.06
N LEU A 49 3.92 -10.79 -0.68
CA LEU A 49 2.48 -10.65 -0.82
C LEU A 49 1.80 -10.69 0.56
N ASP A 50 0.73 -9.90 0.73
CA ASP A 50 0.01 -9.83 1.99
C ASP A 50 -0.65 -11.18 2.34
N ALA A 51 -0.75 -11.46 3.64
CA ALA A 51 -0.88 -12.81 4.19
C ALA A 51 -1.89 -13.74 3.50
N GLY A 52 -1.42 -14.90 3.05
CA GLY A 52 -2.28 -16.09 2.86
C GLY A 52 -2.07 -16.89 1.57
N VAL A 53 -1.26 -16.43 0.61
CA VAL A 53 -1.16 -17.09 -0.71
C VAL A 53 0.17 -17.79 -0.97
N SER A 54 1.30 -17.34 -0.38
CA SER A 54 2.64 -17.97 -0.42
C SER A 54 3.67 -16.93 0.05
N ASP A 55 4.82 -17.32 0.63
CA ASP A 55 6.00 -16.45 0.87
C ASP A 55 6.65 -15.95 -0.45
N SER A 56 5.93 -16.02 -1.56
CA SER A 56 6.36 -15.52 -2.85
C SER A 56 6.49 -14.01 -2.77
N GLY A 57 7.72 -13.54 -2.98
CA GLY A 57 7.99 -12.13 -3.19
C GLY A 57 7.39 -11.62 -4.50
N TRP A 58 7.25 -10.31 -4.59
CA TRP A 58 6.94 -9.59 -5.81
C TRP A 58 7.99 -8.50 -6.02
N SER A 59 8.25 -8.14 -7.28
CA SER A 59 9.06 -6.98 -7.67
C SER A 59 8.43 -6.34 -8.91
N GLU A 60 8.54 -5.03 -8.99
CA GLU A 60 7.96 -4.23 -10.05
C GLU A 60 8.77 -2.94 -10.24
N ILE A 61 9.05 -2.57 -11.50
CA ILE A 61 9.73 -1.33 -11.87
C ILE A 61 8.72 -0.31 -12.37
N ASP A 62 8.72 0.84 -11.73
CA ASP A 62 7.97 2.02 -12.12
C ASP A 62 8.86 3.05 -12.78
N ILE A 63 8.31 3.72 -13.81
CA ILE A 63 8.93 4.86 -14.47
C ILE A 63 7.87 5.97 -14.54
N SER A 64 8.14 7.10 -13.92
CA SER A 64 7.26 8.27 -13.92
C SER A 64 7.83 9.38 -14.80
N ASP A 65 6.98 9.99 -15.63
CA ASP A 65 7.28 11.27 -16.28
C ASP A 65 7.30 12.37 -15.22
N THR A 66 8.41 13.10 -15.11
CA THR A 66 8.64 14.07 -14.02
C THR A 66 7.85 15.36 -14.20
N ARG A 67 7.23 15.58 -15.36
CA ARG A 67 6.42 16.76 -15.66
C ARG A 67 4.93 16.50 -15.44
N SER A 68 4.44 15.33 -15.84
CA SER A 68 3.02 14.98 -15.69
C SER A 68 2.70 14.17 -14.45
N ASP A 69 3.71 13.58 -13.79
CA ASP A 69 3.56 12.61 -12.70
C ASP A 69 2.84 11.32 -13.14
N GLU A 70 2.78 11.06 -14.46
CA GLU A 70 2.16 9.86 -15.02
C GLU A 70 3.16 8.72 -15.18
N PHE A 71 2.70 7.49 -15.01
CA PHE A 71 3.51 6.31 -15.32
C PHE A 71 3.68 6.13 -16.83
N VAL A 72 4.91 5.93 -17.26
CA VAL A 72 5.24 5.60 -18.65
C VAL A 72 4.57 4.27 -19.03
N GLY A 73 3.75 4.28 -20.08
CA GLY A 73 3.05 3.08 -20.56
C GLY A 73 1.84 2.67 -19.72
N GLY A 74 1.43 3.49 -18.75
CA GLY A 74 0.20 3.35 -17.95
C GLY A 74 0.18 2.18 -16.97
N LYS A 75 1.27 1.43 -16.86
CA LYS A 75 1.43 0.32 -15.91
C LYS A 75 2.91 0.07 -15.63
N PRO A 76 3.22 -0.52 -14.48
CA PRO A 76 4.60 -0.85 -14.16
C PRO A 76 5.09 -2.10 -14.94
N ILE A 77 6.40 -2.35 -14.89
CA ILE A 77 7.08 -3.49 -15.52
C ILE A 77 7.34 -4.57 -14.46
N ARG A 78 7.02 -5.85 -14.75
CA ARG A 78 7.21 -7.00 -13.84
C ARG A 78 8.23 -7.99 -14.38
#